data_AF-A0A927B9B5-F1
#
_entry.id   AF-A0A927B9B5-F1
#
_cell.length_a   1.000
_cell.length_b   1.000
_cell.length_c   1.000
_cell.angle_alpha   90.00
_cell.angle_beta   90.00
_cell.angle_gamma   90.00
#
_symmetry.space_group_name_H-M   'P 1'
#
loop_
_entity.id
_entity.type
_entity.pdbx_description
1 polymer ?
#
loop_
_entity_poly.entity_id
_entity_poly.type
_entity_poly.pdbx_seq_one_letter_code
_entity_poly.pdbx_strand_id
1 'polypeptide(L)'
;MDRHDCACAWPALLIGGVKMMHLMLKAADEYPPGAVYQLSFIDASSLLLFSLFLGLSLWNGQRLAIHARYMVCTVLIILPPAITRLLFFIPWFDSFAKTLNGSFVAIEVVLLLLLVDDRRMGRLQPSYPLAIGLFLLLHLTMNLAGQWLWWHILMDHFASL
;
A
#
# COMPACT_ATOMS: atom_id res chain seq x y z
N MET A 1 -15.89 19.95 -4.56
CA MET A 1 -14.67 19.29 -5.06
C MET A 1 -14.98 18.89 -6.48
N ASP A 2 -14.48 19.69 -7.43
CA ASP A 2 -14.94 19.65 -8.81
C ASP A 2 -14.31 18.48 -9.56
N ARG A 3 -15.04 17.91 -10.54
CA ARG A 3 -14.64 16.68 -11.25
C ARG A 3 -13.29 16.82 -11.98
N HIS A 4 -12.85 18.06 -12.21
CA HIS A 4 -11.59 18.43 -12.85
C HIS A 4 -10.36 18.36 -11.92
N ASP A 5 -10.54 18.59 -10.61
CA ASP A 5 -9.42 18.59 -9.65
C ASP A 5 -8.93 17.16 -9.34
N CYS A 6 -9.86 16.21 -9.29
CA CYS A 6 -9.55 14.79 -9.07
C CYS A 6 -8.73 14.17 -10.20
N ALA A 7 -8.87 14.67 -11.44
CA ALA A 7 -8.16 14.14 -12.61
C ALA A 7 -6.67 14.53 -12.63
N CYS A 8 -6.28 15.65 -12.01
CA CYS A 8 -4.89 16.09 -11.93
C CYS A 8 -4.13 15.57 -10.69
N ALA A 9 -4.84 15.18 -9.63
CA ALA A 9 -4.21 14.75 -8.38
C ALA A 9 -3.61 13.34 -8.45
N TRP A 10 -4.26 12.41 -9.17
CA TRP A 10 -3.81 11.01 -9.19
C TRP A 10 -2.51 10.78 -9.99
N PRO A 11 -2.25 11.41 -11.16
CA PRO A 11 -0.98 11.25 -11.85
C PRO A 11 0.16 11.84 -11.03
N ALA A 12 -0.09 12.95 -10.34
CA ALA A 12 0.87 13.60 -9.45
C ALA A 12 1.25 12.68 -8.26
N LEU A 13 0.28 11.96 -7.68
CA LEU A 13 0.56 10.97 -6.63
C LEU A 13 1.43 9.82 -7.14
N LEU A 14 1.14 9.30 -8.34
CA LEU A 14 1.94 8.22 -8.93
C LEU A 14 3.37 8.66 -9.25
N ILE A 15 3.52 9.81 -9.91
CA ILE A 15 4.84 10.38 -10.23
C ILE A 15 5.61 10.69 -8.93
N GLY A 16 4.92 11.25 -7.93
CA GLY A 16 5.49 11.53 -6.62
C GLY A 16 6.00 10.27 -5.92
N GLY A 17 5.20 9.20 -5.92
CA GLY A 17 5.59 7.91 -5.34
C GLY A 17 6.78 7.28 -6.05
N VAL A 18 6.77 7.24 -7.39
CA VAL A 18 7.91 6.72 -8.17
C VAL A 18 9.18 7.53 -7.90
N LYS A 19 9.06 8.87 -7.83
CA LYS A 19 10.19 9.75 -7.53
C LYS A 19 10.73 9.56 -6.12
N MET A 20 9.85 9.39 -5.11
CA MET A 20 10.27 9.09 -3.74
C MET A 20 11.01 7.76 -3.65
N MET A 21 10.50 6.73 -4.33
CA MET A 21 11.16 5.43 -4.41
C MET A 21 12.56 5.54 -5.03
N HIS A 22 12.71 6.33 -6.10
CA HIS A 22 14.00 6.60 -6.73
C HIS A 22 14.99 7.30 -5.80
N LEU A 23 14.53 8.32 -5.07
CA LEU A 23 15.35 9.05 -4.09
C LEU A 23 15.79 8.14 -2.93
N MET A 24 14.88 7.29 -2.44
CA MET A 24 15.19 6.33 -1.38
C MET A 24 16.26 5.32 -1.84
N LEU A 25 16.16 4.82 -3.07
CA LEU A 25 17.16 3.89 -3.63
C LEU A 25 18.52 4.56 -3.84
N LYS A 26 18.57 5.84 -4.24
CA LYS A 26 19.83 6.59 -4.34
C LYS A 26 20.47 6.87 -2.97
N ALA A 27 19.67 6.93 -1.91
CA ALA A 27 20.11 7.09 -0.54
C ALA A 27 20.27 5.74 0.20
N ALA A 28 20.49 4.63 -0.51
CA ALA A 28 20.52 3.30 0.08
C ALA A 28 21.54 3.14 1.22
N ASP A 29 22.64 3.90 1.17
CA ASP A 29 23.69 3.91 2.20
C ASP A 29 23.21 4.43 3.57
N GLU A 30 22.08 5.16 3.62
CA GLU A 30 21.47 5.68 4.86
C GLU A 30 20.58 4.65 5.58
N TYR A 31 20.29 3.51 4.94
CA TYR A 31 19.35 2.51 5.45
C TYR A 31 20.05 1.21 5.86
N PRO A 32 19.44 0.43 6.78
CA PRO A 32 19.92 -0.91 7.09
C PRO A 32 20.00 -1.80 5.84
N PRO A 33 21.02 -2.68 5.76
CA PRO A 33 21.22 -3.53 4.57
C PRO A 33 19.98 -4.39 4.28
N GLY A 34 19.50 -4.33 3.04
CA GLY A 34 18.33 -5.08 2.58
C GLY A 34 16.97 -4.41 2.84
N ALA A 35 16.88 -3.42 3.73
CA ALA A 35 15.61 -2.76 4.06
C ALA A 35 15.06 -1.93 2.88
N VAL A 36 15.95 -1.31 2.11
CA VAL A 36 15.60 -0.47 0.96
C VAL A 36 14.87 -1.26 -0.12
N TYR A 37 15.35 -2.47 -0.43
CA TYR A 37 14.72 -3.35 -1.42
C TYR A 37 13.35 -3.85 -0.97
N GLN A 38 13.18 -4.11 0.33
CA GLN A 38 11.89 -4.47 0.89
C GLN A 38 10.90 -3.29 0.82
N LEU A 39 11.35 -2.09 1.21
CA LEU A 39 10.57 -0.86 1.14
C LEU A 39 10.17 -0.51 -0.29
N SER A 40 11.10 -0.61 -1.25
CA SER A 40 10.81 -0.32 -2.66
C SER A 40 9.79 -1.30 -3.23
N PHE A 41 9.79 -2.56 -2.79
CA PHE A 41 8.78 -3.55 -3.18
C PHE A 41 7.40 -3.17 -2.65
N ILE A 42 7.33 -2.71 -1.40
CA ILE A 42 6.09 -2.22 -0.81
C ILE A 42 5.59 -0.99 -1.56
N ASP A 43 6.45 -0.02 -1.87
CA ASP A 43 6.08 1.21 -2.59
C ASP A 43 5.58 0.88 -4.01
N ALA A 44 6.31 0.06 -4.76
CA ALA A 44 5.91 -0.37 -6.09
C ALA A 44 4.56 -1.11 -6.08
N SER A 45 4.38 -2.03 -5.14
CA SER A 45 3.13 -2.78 -4.98
C SER A 45 1.98 -1.87 -4.54
N SER A 46 2.24 -0.91 -3.66
CA SER A 46 1.26 0.06 -3.19
C SER A 46 0.80 0.97 -4.33
N LEU A 47 1.70 1.41 -5.21
CA LEU A 47 1.35 2.19 -6.41
C LEU A 47 0.47 1.39 -7.38
N LEU A 48 0.79 0.11 -7.58
CA LEU A 48 -0.02 -0.80 -8.41
C LEU A 48 -1.42 -1.01 -7.80
N LEU A 49 -1.50 -1.31 -6.51
CA LEU A 49 -2.77 -1.50 -5.81
C LEU A 49 -3.60 -0.21 -5.79
N PHE A 50 -2.96 0.94 -5.55
CA PHE A 50 -3.61 2.24 -5.57
C PHE A 50 -4.23 2.51 -6.94
N SER A 51 -3.46 2.27 -8.02
CA SER A 51 -3.92 2.43 -9.39
C SER A 51 -5.09 1.47 -9.71
N LEU A 52 -5.00 0.22 -9.27
CA LEU A 52 -6.05 -0.78 -9.44
C LEU A 52 -7.36 -0.38 -8.75
N PHE A 53 -7.30 -0.05 -7.46
CA PHE A 53 -8.50 0.33 -6.69
C PHE A 53 -9.07 1.67 -7.13
N LEU A 54 -8.21 2.63 -7.50
CA LEU A 54 -8.67 3.90 -8.07
C LEU A 54 -9.35 3.68 -9.41
N GLY A 55 -8.77 2.86 -10.30
CA GLY A 55 -9.39 2.49 -11.58
C GLY A 55 -10.74 1.80 -11.40
N LEU A 56 -10.82 0.82 -10.49
CA LEU A 56 -12.07 0.13 -10.14
C LEU A 56 -13.10 1.09 -9.52
N SER A 57 -12.65 2.04 -8.70
CA SER A 57 -13.48 3.08 -8.11
C SER A 57 -14.10 3.98 -9.17
N LEU A 58 -13.30 4.48 -10.11
CA LEU A 58 -13.76 5.35 -11.19
C LEU A 58 -14.68 4.62 -12.17
N TRP A 59 -14.35 3.37 -12.51
CA TRP A 59 -15.20 2.52 -13.36
C TRP A 59 -16.59 2.31 -12.74
N ASN A 60 -16.65 2.08 -11.43
CA ASN A 60 -17.90 1.88 -10.70
C ASN A 60 -18.52 3.20 -10.19
N GLY A 61 -18.12 4.36 -10.72
CA GLY A 61 -18.56 5.67 -10.26
C GLY A 61 -20.09 5.90 -10.32
N GLN A 62 -20.82 5.15 -11.15
CA GLN A 62 -22.29 5.20 -11.17
C GLN A 62 -22.94 4.53 -9.94
N ARG A 63 -22.23 3.61 -9.28
CA ARG A 63 -22.71 2.88 -8.10
C ARG A 63 -22.00 3.42 -6.86
N LEU A 64 -22.54 4.50 -6.30
CA LEU A 64 -21.95 5.24 -5.17
C LEU A 64 -21.46 4.34 -4.02
N ALA A 65 -22.22 3.29 -3.68
CA ALA A 65 -21.82 2.34 -2.64
C ALA A 65 -20.51 1.59 -2.96
N ILE A 66 -20.32 1.13 -4.20
CA ILE A 66 -19.12 0.40 -4.62
C ILE A 66 -17.94 1.38 -4.79
N HIS A 67 -18.21 2.55 -5.39
CA HIS A 67 -17.25 3.62 -5.54
C HIS A 67 -16.64 4.01 -4.18
N ALA A 68 -17.47 4.32 -3.19
CA ALA A 68 -17.01 4.70 -1.85
C ALA A 68 -16.14 3.61 -1.20
N ARG A 69 -16.47 2.33 -1.38
CA ARG A 69 -15.70 1.22 -0.80
C ARG A 69 -14.32 1.07 -1.44
N TYR A 70 -14.22 1.21 -2.77
CA TYR A 70 -12.91 1.22 -3.42
C TYR A 70 -12.09 2.46 -3.05
N MET A 71 -12.72 3.61 -2.81
CA MET A 71 -12.02 4.78 -2.25
C MET A 71 -11.51 4.53 -0.82
N VAL A 72 -12.22 3.76 0.01
CA VAL A 72 -11.70 3.36 1.33
C VAL A 72 -10.45 2.49 1.17
N CYS A 73 -10.43 1.55 0.22
CA CYS A 73 -9.26 0.72 -0.04
C CYS A 73 -8.03 1.54 -0.45
N THR A 74 -8.19 2.61 -1.25
CA THR A 74 -7.05 3.47 -1.63
C THR A 74 -6.47 4.22 -0.44
N VAL A 75 -7.29 4.65 0.52
CA VAL A 75 -6.82 5.28 1.77
C VAL A 75 -6.04 4.28 2.63
N LEU A 76 -6.53 3.04 2.73
CA LEU A 76 -5.86 1.98 3.50
C LEU A 76 -4.47 1.59 2.93
N ILE A 77 -4.18 1.90 1.66
CA ILE A 77 -2.86 1.69 1.05
C ILE A 77 -1.84 2.73 1.52
N ILE A 78 -2.27 3.96 1.79
CA ILE A 78 -1.39 5.07 2.22
C ILE A 78 -1.14 5.03 3.73
N LEU A 79 -1.99 4.31 4.46
CA LEU A 79 -1.99 4.27 5.91
C LEU A 79 -0.84 3.46 6.58
N PRO A 80 -0.27 2.37 6.00
CA PRO A 80 0.77 1.58 6.67
C PRO A 80 1.99 2.41 7.10
N PRO A 81 2.60 3.29 6.26
CA PRO A 81 3.71 4.13 6.70
C PRO A 81 3.38 5.03 7.88
N ALA A 82 2.15 5.56 7.95
CA ALA A 82 1.71 6.38 9.07
C ALA A 82 1.56 5.56 10.36
N ILE A 83 0.99 4.35 10.27
CA ILE A 83 0.89 3.42 11.40
C ILE A 83 2.28 2.97 11.86
N THR A 84 3.18 2.59 10.94
CA THR A 84 4.55 2.20 11.26
C THR A 84 5.26 3.28 12.07
N ARG A 85 5.11 4.56 11.69
CA ARG A 85 5.65 5.72 12.45
C ARG A 85 5.03 5.86 13.83
N LEU A 86 3.74 5.58 13.99
CA LEU A 86 3.07 5.62 15.28
C LEU A 86 3.55 4.48 16.19
N LEU A 87 3.72 3.27 15.64
CA LEU A 87 4.20 2.10 16.37
C LEU A 87 5.63 2.28 16.90
N PHE A 88 6.46 3.08 16.24
CA PHE A 88 7.80 3.42 16.74
C PHE A 88 7.80 4.19 18.07
N PHE A 89 6.70 4.84 18.45
CA PHE A 89 6.59 5.47 19.78
C PHE A 89 6.35 4.46 20.91
N ILE A 90 6.02 3.22 20.57
CA ILE A 90 5.72 2.16 21.54
C ILE A 90 6.98 1.33 21.76
N PRO A 91 7.53 1.25 22.99
CA PRO A 91 8.80 0.57 23.26
C PRO A 91 8.78 -0.95 23.02
N TRP A 92 7.59 -1.55 22.80
CA TRP A 92 7.43 -2.96 22.43
C TRP A 92 7.90 -3.26 21.00
N PHE A 93 7.88 -2.26 20.11
CA PHE A 93 8.30 -2.41 18.73
C PHE A 93 9.77 -1.96 18.56
N ASP A 94 10.67 -2.85 18.98
CA ASP A 94 12.13 -2.66 18.97
C ASP A 94 12.79 -2.75 17.58
N SER A 95 12.06 -3.19 16.55
CA SER A 95 12.59 -3.46 15.22
C SER A 95 11.69 -2.92 14.12
N PHE A 96 12.32 -2.38 13.06
CA PHE A 96 11.63 -1.94 11.85
C PHE A 96 10.76 -3.04 11.22
N ALA A 97 11.23 -4.29 11.23
CA ALA A 97 10.45 -5.41 10.70
C ALA A 97 9.19 -5.67 11.54
N LYS A 98 9.27 -5.51 12.87
CA LYS A 98 8.12 -5.70 13.76
C LYS A 98 7.11 -4.57 13.62
N THR A 99 7.54 -3.31 13.56
CA THR A 99 6.63 -2.17 13.33
C THR A 99 5.94 -2.28 11.97
N LEU A 100 6.69 -2.67 10.93
CA LEU A 100 6.16 -2.84 9.58
C LEU A 100 5.14 -3.97 9.49
N ASN A 101 5.44 -5.17 10.00
CA ASN A 101 4.45 -6.26 10.03
C ASN A 101 3.25 -5.87 10.90
N GLY A 102 3.47 -5.19 12.04
CA GLY A 102 2.40 -4.69 12.90
C GLY A 102 1.45 -3.72 12.19
N SER A 103 1.96 -2.83 11.33
CA SER A 103 1.11 -1.92 10.56
C SER A 103 0.27 -2.63 9.51
N PHE A 104 0.83 -3.63 8.83
CA PHE A 104 0.07 -4.47 7.89
C PHE A 104 -1.02 -5.29 8.59
N VAL A 105 -0.71 -5.90 9.74
CA VAL A 105 -1.71 -6.59 10.56
C VAL A 105 -2.84 -5.63 10.97
N ALA A 106 -2.52 -4.39 11.33
CA ALA A 106 -3.55 -3.40 11.67
C ALA A 106 -4.47 -3.10 10.48
N ILE A 107 -3.94 -2.96 9.27
CA ILE A 107 -4.75 -2.77 8.06
C ILE A 107 -5.62 -3.99 7.76
N GLU A 108 -5.08 -5.20 7.90
CA GLU A 108 -5.84 -6.44 7.71
C GLU A 108 -6.99 -6.55 8.71
N VAL A 109 -6.76 -6.20 9.98
CA VAL A 109 -7.81 -6.14 11.01
C VAL A 109 -8.88 -5.12 10.63
N VAL A 110 -8.51 -3.92 10.16
CA VAL A 110 -9.47 -2.90 9.71
C VAL A 110 -10.29 -3.42 8.52
N LEU A 111 -9.66 -4.06 7.54
CA LEU A 111 -10.34 -4.67 6.39
C LEU A 111 -11.30 -5.79 6.82
N LEU A 112 -10.92 -6.61 7.79
CA LEU A 112 -11.79 -7.65 8.35
C LEU A 112 -12.99 -7.05 9.09
N LEU A 113 -12.78 -5.98 9.87
CA LEU A 113 -13.88 -5.26 10.52
C LEU A 113 -14.86 -4.67 9.50
N LEU A 114 -14.34 -4.05 8.44
CA LEU A 114 -15.15 -3.53 7.33
C LEU A 114 -15.93 -4.65 6.63
N LEU A 115 -15.31 -5.81 6.39
CA LEU A 115 -15.99 -6.98 5.81
C LEU A 115 -17.11 -7.52 6.72
N VAL A 116 -16.89 -7.55 8.04
CA VAL A 116 -17.89 -8.01 9.00
C VAL A 116 -19.06 -7.04 9.06
N ASP A 117 -18.80 -5.73 9.06
CA ASP A 117 -19.84 -4.70 9.00
C ASP A 117 -20.69 -4.84 7.73
N ASP A 118 -20.04 -5.05 6.59
CA ASP A 118 -20.68 -5.32 5.30
C ASP A 118 -21.60 -6.55 5.32
N ARG A 119 -21.13 -7.63 5.96
CA ARG A 119 -21.93 -8.85 6.14
C ARG A 119 -23.15 -8.58 7.01
N ARG A 120 -23.02 -7.78 8.07
CA ARG A 120 -24.15 -7.40 8.94
C ARG A 120 -25.20 -6.59 8.20
N MET A 121 -24.79 -5.78 7.22
CA MET A 121 -25.70 -5.03 6.34
C MET A 121 -26.29 -5.87 5.19
N GLY A 122 -26.02 -7.17 5.14
CA GLY A 122 -26.58 -8.10 4.14
C GLY A 122 -26.04 -7.91 2.73
N ARG A 123 -24.93 -7.16 2.55
CA ARG A 123 -24.35 -6.84 1.24
C ARG A 123 -22.90 -7.31 1.20
N LEU A 124 -22.71 -8.55 0.79
CA LEU A 124 -21.39 -9.09 0.45
C LEU A 124 -20.92 -8.53 -0.90
N GLN A 125 -20.19 -7.43 -0.88
CA GLN A 125 -19.52 -6.94 -2.09
C GLN A 125 -18.12 -7.52 -2.24
N PRO A 126 -17.67 -7.78 -3.48
CA PRO A 126 -16.37 -8.37 -3.74
C PRO A 126 -15.20 -7.43 -3.43
N SER A 127 -15.44 -6.15 -3.14
CA SER A 127 -14.40 -5.14 -2.89
C SER A 127 -13.51 -5.48 -1.69
N TYR A 128 -14.10 -5.85 -0.55
CA TYR A 128 -13.33 -6.15 0.68
C TYR A 128 -12.62 -7.50 0.63
N PRO A 129 -13.24 -8.61 0.15
CA PRO A 129 -12.53 -9.86 -0.04
C PRO A 129 -11.35 -9.72 -1.01
N LEU A 130 -11.50 -8.95 -2.10
CA LEU A 130 -10.41 -8.65 -3.03
C LEU A 130 -9.29 -7.88 -2.34
N ALA A 131 -9.62 -6.83 -1.58
CA ALA A 131 -8.64 -6.06 -0.82
C ALA A 131 -7.89 -6.92 0.19
N ILE A 132 -8.60 -7.74 0.98
CA ILE A 132 -7.97 -8.67 1.94
C ILE A 132 -7.00 -9.62 1.22
N GLY A 133 -7.42 -10.23 0.11
CA GLY A 133 -6.57 -11.14 -0.65
C GLY A 133 -5.30 -10.46 -1.17
N LEU A 134 -5.42 -9.24 -1.69
CA LEU A 134 -4.28 -8.48 -2.20
C LEU A 134 -3.36 -7.97 -1.09
N PHE A 135 -3.90 -7.52 0.05
CA PHE A 135 -3.11 -7.09 1.20
C PHE A 135 -2.38 -8.26 1.86
N LEU A 136 -3.03 -9.41 2.02
CA LEU A 136 -2.38 -10.62 2.52
C LEU A 136 -1.26 -11.10 1.59
N LEU A 137 -1.50 -11.05 0.27
CA LEU A 137 -0.48 -11.35 -0.72
C LEU A 137 0.71 -10.38 -0.60
N LEU A 138 0.45 -9.08 -0.47
CA LEU A 138 1.48 -8.07 -0.25
C LEU A 138 2.25 -8.30 1.06
N HIS A 139 1.54 -8.58 2.16
CA HIS A 139 2.13 -8.84 3.47
C HIS A 139 3.05 -10.07 3.44
N LEU A 140 2.63 -11.15 2.77
CA LEU A 140 3.46 -12.34 2.62
C LEU A 140 4.67 -12.08 1.71
N THR A 141 4.43 -11.47 0.55
CA THR A 141 5.49 -11.22 -0.43
C THR A 141 6.51 -10.19 0.06
N MET A 142 6.12 -9.17 0.83
CA MET A 142 7.07 -8.19 1.36
C MET A 142 8.10 -8.82 2.31
N ASN A 143 7.75 -9.88 3.05
CA ASN A 143 8.69 -10.55 3.94
C ASN A 143 9.71 -11.41 3.17
N LEU A 144 9.43 -11.73 1.90
CA LEU A 144 10.28 -12.54 1.02
C LEU A 144 11.01 -11.70 -0.04
N ALA A 145 10.43 -10.58 -0.46
CA ALA A 145 10.90 -9.76 -1.57
C ALA A 145 12.31 -9.19 -1.35
N GLY A 146 12.69 -8.95 -0.10
CA GLY A 146 14.05 -8.52 0.24
C GLY A 146 15.15 -9.51 -0.15
N GLN A 147 14.82 -10.78 -0.44
CA GLN A 147 15.76 -11.83 -0.83
C GLN A 147 15.73 -12.14 -2.34
N TRP A 148 14.86 -11.50 -3.11
CA TRP A 148 14.70 -11.81 -4.52
C TRP A 148 15.78 -11.14 -5.36
N LEU A 149 16.69 -11.95 -5.93
CA LEU A 149 17.78 -11.47 -6.77
C LEU A 149 17.30 -10.66 -7.99
N TRP A 150 16.23 -11.10 -8.64
CA TRP A 150 15.65 -10.38 -9.78
C TRP A 150 15.11 -9.00 -9.38
N TRP A 151 14.61 -8.88 -8.15
CA TRP A 151 14.10 -7.61 -7.62
C TRP A 151 15.25 -6.63 -7.36
N HIS A 152 16.35 -7.12 -6.78
CA HIS A 152 17.56 -6.32 -6.55
C HIS A 152 18.09 -5.77 -7.88
N ILE A 153 18.28 -6.63 -8.87
CA ILE A 153 18.78 -6.23 -10.20
C ILE A 153 17.88 -5.16 -10.84
N LEU A 154 16.56 -5.33 -10.74
CA LEU A 154 15.59 -4.38 -11.29
C LEU A 154 15.66 -3.02 -10.55
N MET A 155 15.75 -3.05 -9.22
CA MET A 155 15.84 -1.84 -8.39
C MET A 155 17.18 -1.11 -8.58
N ASP A 156 18.29 -1.83 -8.74
CA ASP A 156 19.60 -1.24 -9.00
C ASP A 156 19.63 -0.55 -10.36
N HIS A 157 19.06 -1.20 -11.39
CA HIS A 157 18.91 -0.58 -12.70
C HIS A 157 18.00 0.66 -12.62
N PHE A 158 16.89 0.57 -11.90
CA PHE A 158 16.00 1.71 -11.69
C PHE A 158 16.71 2.88 -10.99
N ALA A 159 17.51 2.60 -9.95
CA ALA A 159 18.27 3.61 -9.21
C ALA A 159 19.36 4.29 -10.07
N SER A 160 19.91 3.57 -11.06
CA SER A 160 20.95 4.09 -11.95
C SER A 160 20.46 5.10 -13.00
N LEU A 161 19.15 5.22 -13.21
CA LEU A 161 18.51 6.20 -14.10
C LEU A 161 18.53 7.63 -13.53
#